data_AF-A0A9W6U6W7-F1
#
_entry.id   AF-A0A9W6U6W7-F1
#
_cell.length_a   1.000
_cell.length_b   1.000
_cell.length_c   1.000
_cell.angle_alpha   90.00
_cell.angle_beta   90.00
_cell.angle_gamma   90.00
#
_symmetry.space_group_name_H-M   'P 1'
#
loop_
_entity.id
_entity.type
_entity.pdbx_description
1 polymer ?
#
loop_
_entity_poly.entity_id
_entity_poly.type
_entity_poly.pdbx_seq_one_letter_code
_entity_poly.pdbx_strand_id
1 'polypeptide(L)'
;MTCRSCNYEFCWICMEGWDKHGSGTGGYYKCNRYDADAQTADTDAARAKAELDRYLHYYQRFANHSEAGKFAQRMREGTENRMIELQASHGDSSWIDVQFLNAATEQLIECRRVLKYTYVFGYYLPAGKEKNLFEYLQENLEKNAEHLTGLSEMPLDKMNRSEIINYTRVTETFLRNLLTGVEDGLTSNAPMV
;
A
#
# COMPACT_ATOMS: atom_id res chain seq x y z
N MET A 1 -4.99 -8.09 8.42
CA MET A 1 -4.19 -9.01 9.26
C MET A 1 -5.14 -9.83 10.12
N THR A 2 -4.78 -11.07 10.44
CA THR A 2 -5.63 -11.97 11.23
C THR A 2 -4.87 -12.45 12.47
N CYS A 3 -5.44 -12.27 13.65
CA CYS A 3 -4.84 -12.72 14.90
C CYS A 3 -4.83 -14.25 14.96
N ARG A 4 -3.67 -14.87 15.18
CA ARG A 4 -3.53 -16.34 15.21
C ARG A 4 -4.23 -17.02 16.39
N SER A 5 -4.50 -16.28 17.47
CA SER A 5 -5.08 -16.85 18.70
C SER A 5 -6.60 -16.75 18.74
N CYS A 6 -7.19 -15.67 18.20
CA CYS A 6 -8.64 -15.43 18.23
C CYS A 6 -9.28 -15.30 16.85
N ASN A 7 -8.51 -15.39 15.76
CA ASN A 7 -8.96 -15.23 14.38
C ASN A 7 -9.60 -13.87 14.05
N TYR A 8 -9.45 -12.86 14.91
CA TYR A 8 -9.94 -11.52 14.64
C TYR A 8 -9.15 -10.86 13.51
N GLU A 9 -9.86 -10.27 12.56
CA GLU A 9 -9.28 -9.55 11.42
C GLU A 9 -9.25 -8.04 11.69
N PHE A 10 -8.07 -7.44 11.52
CA PHE A 10 -7.85 -6.02 11.76
C PHE A 10 -6.90 -5.41 10.72
N CYS A 11 -7.04 -4.09 10.54
CA CYS A 11 -6.13 -3.30 9.73
C CYS A 11 -4.84 -3.06 10.50
N TRP A 12 -3.71 -3.41 9.91
CA TRP A 12 -2.42 -3.28 10.57
C TRP A 12 -1.91 -1.83 10.62
N ILE A 13 -2.56 -0.91 9.90
CA ILE A 13 -2.21 0.50 9.87
C ILE A 13 -2.88 1.25 11.02
N CYS A 14 -4.21 1.16 11.12
CA CYS A 14 -5.00 1.90 12.10
C CYS A 14 -5.46 1.06 13.30
N MET A 15 -5.17 -0.25 13.32
CA MET A 15 -5.56 -1.21 14.36
C MET A 15 -7.08 -1.40 14.56
N GLU A 16 -7.89 -0.82 13.68
CA GLU A 16 -9.35 -1.01 13.66
C GLU A 16 -9.75 -2.34 13.01
N GLY A 17 -10.98 -2.78 13.28
CA GLY A 17 -11.55 -3.97 12.66
C GLY A 17 -11.55 -3.92 11.13
N TRP A 18 -11.27 -5.06 10.50
CA TRP A 18 -11.24 -5.15 9.04
C TRP A 18 -12.62 -4.93 8.41
N ASP A 19 -13.69 -5.22 9.15
CA ASP A 19 -15.09 -4.92 8.79
C ASP A 19 -15.32 -3.41 8.54
N LYS A 20 -14.55 -2.53 9.21
CA LYS A 20 -14.60 -1.08 9.01
C LYS A 20 -13.90 -0.62 7.72
N HIS A 21 -13.31 -1.52 6.94
CA HIS A 21 -12.60 -1.21 5.69
C HIS A 21 -13.37 -1.69 4.45
N GLY A 22 -14.67 -1.94 4.57
CA GLY A 22 -15.57 -2.24 3.45
C GLY A 22 -15.96 -1.00 2.63
N SER A 23 -16.57 -1.22 1.46
CA SER A 23 -17.04 -0.14 0.57
C SER A 23 -18.10 0.78 1.23
N GLY A 24 -18.88 0.26 2.17
CA GLY A 24 -19.94 1.01 2.87
C GLY A 24 -19.46 1.92 4.02
N THR A 25 -18.21 1.80 4.48
CA THR A 25 -17.67 2.55 5.63
C THR A 25 -16.68 3.64 5.23
N GLY A 26 -16.47 3.83 3.92
CA GLY A 26 -15.38 4.63 3.38
C GLY A 26 -14.07 3.86 3.24
N GLY A 27 -14.02 2.56 3.54
CA GLY A 27 -12.94 1.66 3.14
C GLY A 27 -11.52 2.08 3.54
N TYR A 28 -10.56 1.68 2.72
CA TYR A 28 -9.16 2.09 2.81
C TYR A 28 -9.00 3.61 2.68
N TYR A 29 -9.87 4.28 1.90
CA TYR A 29 -9.88 5.73 1.71
C TYR A 29 -9.94 6.49 3.04
N LYS A 30 -10.86 6.08 3.92
CA LYS A 30 -11.03 6.70 5.25
C LYS A 30 -9.87 6.38 6.20
N CYS A 31 -9.20 5.23 6.02
CA CYS A 31 -8.02 4.89 6.80
C CYS A 31 -6.83 5.78 6.43
N ASN A 32 -6.63 6.10 5.16
CA ASN A 32 -5.40 6.78 4.72
C ASN A 32 -5.46 8.29 4.85
N ARG A 33 -6.67 8.86 4.70
CA ARG A 33 -6.93 10.29 4.83
C ARG A 33 -7.01 10.72 6.29
N TYR A 34 -6.41 11.86 6.61
CA TYR A 34 -6.62 12.52 7.89
C TYR A 34 -7.90 13.36 7.84
N ASP A 35 -8.83 13.11 8.75
CA ASP A 35 -10.07 13.87 8.88
C ASP A 35 -9.87 15.01 9.89
N ALA A 36 -9.60 16.21 9.37
CA ALA A 36 -9.38 17.40 10.20
C ALA A 36 -10.70 17.95 10.77
N ASP A 37 -11.84 17.67 10.14
CA ASP A 37 -13.15 18.23 10.51
C ASP A 37 -13.76 17.48 11.70
N ALA A 38 -13.22 16.30 12.05
CA ALA A 38 -13.60 15.54 13.23
C ALA A 38 -13.21 16.21 14.56
N GLN A 39 -12.35 17.24 14.55
CA GLN A 39 -11.85 17.90 15.75
C GLN A 39 -12.20 19.40 15.78
N THR A 40 -13.15 19.81 16.61
CA THR A 40 -13.40 21.23 16.91
C THR A 40 -12.31 21.75 17.86
N ALA A 41 -11.37 22.54 17.34
CA ALA A 41 -10.26 23.09 18.12
C ALA A 41 -10.52 24.54 18.60
N ASP A 42 -11.35 24.67 19.64
CA ASP A 42 -11.75 25.98 20.20
C ASP A 42 -10.75 26.56 21.22
N THR A 43 -9.72 25.79 21.60
CA THR A 43 -8.67 26.23 22.55
C THR A 43 -7.27 25.99 21.97
N ASP A 44 -6.27 26.74 22.44
CA ASP A 44 -4.87 26.54 22.00
C ASP A 44 -4.36 25.13 22.31
N ALA A 45 -4.78 24.55 23.44
CA ALA A 45 -4.47 23.16 23.78
C ALA A 45 -5.11 22.18 22.78
N ALA A 46 -6.36 22.44 22.34
CA ALA A 46 -7.02 21.62 21.34
C ALA A 46 -6.35 21.74 19.97
N ARG A 47 -5.88 22.94 19.58
CA ARG A 47 -5.10 23.14 18.34
C ARG A 47 -3.78 22.39 18.37
N ALA A 48 -3.01 22.52 19.45
CA ALA A 48 -1.75 21.80 19.61
C ALA A 48 -1.93 20.28 19.56
N LYS A 49 -3.01 19.77 20.18
CA LYS A 49 -3.37 18.36 20.09
C LYS A 49 -3.72 17.95 18.65
N ALA A 50 -4.53 18.73 17.95
CA ALA A 50 -4.91 18.45 16.57
C ALA A 50 -3.72 18.42 15.61
N GLU A 51 -2.76 19.33 15.80
CA GLU A 51 -1.49 19.34 15.04
C GLU A 51 -0.65 18.10 15.33
N LEU A 52 -0.54 17.69 16.59
CA LEU A 52 0.18 16.47 16.98
C LEU A 52 -0.50 15.21 16.42
N ASP A 53 -1.82 15.10 16.54
CA ASP A 53 -2.60 13.97 16.02
C ASP A 53 -2.41 13.85 14.50
N ARG A 54 -2.45 14.98 13.78
CA ARG A 54 -2.15 15.03 12.35
C ARG A 54 -0.73 14.57 12.06
N TYR A 55 0.28 15.05 12.79
CA TYR A 55 1.66 14.60 12.61
C TYR A 55 1.79 13.09 12.81
N LEU A 56 1.23 12.56 13.90
CA LEU A 56 1.28 11.14 14.23
C LEU A 56 0.60 10.28 13.16
N HIS A 57 -0.51 10.73 12.60
CA HIS A 57 -1.20 10.02 11.50
C HIS A 57 -0.28 9.77 10.30
N TYR A 58 0.41 10.80 9.82
CA TYR A 58 1.31 10.68 8.67
C TYR A 58 2.62 9.96 9.05
N TYR A 59 3.17 10.24 10.23
CA TYR A 59 4.41 9.61 10.71
C TYR A 59 4.25 8.09 10.90
N GLN A 60 3.15 7.65 11.51
CA GLN A 60 2.90 6.22 11.72
C GLN A 60 2.80 5.48 10.39
N ARG A 61 2.12 6.05 9.38
CA ARG A 61 2.02 5.43 8.04
C ARG A 61 3.36 5.42 7.31
N PHE A 62 4.15 6.48 7.43
CA PHE A 62 5.54 6.49 6.97
C PHE A 62 6.36 5.36 7.62
N ALA A 63 6.34 5.26 8.95
CA ALA A 63 7.11 4.27 9.70
C ALA A 63 6.68 2.84 9.35
N ASN A 64 5.36 2.62 9.26
CA ASN A 64 4.74 1.36 8.87
C ASN A 64 5.20 0.91 7.47
N HIS A 65 5.18 1.78 6.46
CA HIS A 65 5.69 1.44 5.13
C HIS A 65 7.21 1.27 5.10
N SER A 66 7.95 1.98 5.97
CA SER A 66 9.39 1.76 6.14
C SER A 66 9.69 0.35 6.66
N GLU A 67 8.96 -0.12 7.68
CA GLU A 67 9.12 -1.48 8.21
C GLU A 67 8.62 -2.54 7.22
N ALA A 68 7.49 -2.32 6.56
CA ALA A 68 6.99 -3.20 5.51
C ALA A 68 7.99 -3.31 4.34
N GLY A 69 8.68 -2.21 3.99
CA GLY A 69 9.74 -2.21 2.99
C GLY A 69 10.94 -3.09 3.41
N LYS A 70 11.36 -3.04 4.68
CA LYS A 70 12.40 -3.94 5.20
C LYS A 70 11.96 -5.41 5.15
N PHE A 71 10.68 -5.68 5.43
CA PHE A 71 10.13 -7.03 5.32
C PHE A 71 10.13 -7.53 3.86
N ALA A 72 9.68 -6.71 2.92
CA ALA A 72 9.71 -7.04 1.49
C ALA A 72 11.15 -7.29 0.98
N GLN A 73 12.14 -6.52 1.48
CA GLN A 73 13.54 -6.76 1.18
C GLN A 73 14.04 -8.11 1.70
N ARG A 74 13.65 -8.52 2.92
CA ARG A 74 13.96 -9.88 3.41
C ARG A 74 13.26 -10.96 2.61
N MET A 75 12.02 -10.70 2.17
CA MET A 75 11.29 -11.63 1.31
C MET A 75 12.04 -11.89 0.01
N ARG A 76 12.71 -10.88 -0.56
CA ARG A 76 13.59 -11.00 -1.74
C ARG A 76 14.59 -12.15 -1.63
N GLU A 77 15.22 -12.31 -0.47
CA GLU A 77 16.20 -13.37 -0.22
C GLU A 77 15.53 -14.75 -0.23
N GLY A 78 14.29 -14.86 0.27
CA GLY A 78 13.50 -16.09 0.26
C GLY A 78 12.86 -16.39 -1.10
N THR A 79 12.62 -15.38 -1.94
CA THR A 79 11.98 -15.52 -3.25
C THR A 79 12.78 -16.42 -4.18
N GLU A 80 14.11 -16.31 -4.18
CA GLU A 80 14.97 -17.16 -5.01
C GLU A 80 14.83 -18.64 -4.65
N ASN A 81 14.83 -18.97 -3.35
CA ASN A 81 14.63 -20.34 -2.89
C ASN A 81 13.24 -20.87 -3.29
N ARG A 82 12.20 -20.04 -3.16
CA ARG A 82 10.83 -20.41 -3.57
C ARG A 82 10.72 -20.63 -5.08
N MET A 83 11.46 -19.86 -5.89
CA MET A 83 11.52 -20.07 -7.33
C MET A 83 12.18 -21.40 -7.69
N ILE A 84 13.29 -21.75 -7.03
CA ILE A 84 13.96 -23.05 -7.21
C ILE A 84 13.04 -24.20 -6.80
N GLU A 85 12.38 -24.11 -5.64
CA GLU A 85 11.43 -25.12 -5.17
C GLU A 85 10.25 -25.29 -6.13
N LEU A 86 9.65 -24.19 -6.58
CA LEU A 86 8.54 -24.21 -7.52
C LEU A 86 8.95 -24.81 -8.87
N GLN A 87 10.14 -24.44 -9.37
CA GLN A 87 10.69 -25.01 -10.60
C GLN A 87 10.91 -26.52 -10.47
N ALA A 88 11.52 -26.98 -9.36
CA ALA A 88 11.77 -28.40 -9.13
C ALA A 88 10.48 -29.22 -8.98
N SER A 89 9.41 -28.61 -8.46
CA SER A 89 8.11 -29.27 -8.29
C SER A 89 7.38 -29.56 -9.60
N HIS A 90 7.80 -28.95 -10.70
CA HIS A 90 7.18 -29.10 -12.02
C HIS A 90 8.27 -29.52 -13.01
N GLY A 91 8.38 -30.82 -13.27
CA GLY A 91 9.53 -31.47 -13.93
C GLY A 91 9.97 -30.90 -15.29
N ASP A 92 9.13 -30.10 -15.96
CA ASP A 92 9.41 -29.43 -17.25
C ASP A 92 9.38 -27.89 -17.17
N SER A 93 9.28 -27.29 -15.98
CA SER A 93 9.19 -25.83 -15.83
C SER A 93 10.52 -25.13 -16.10
N SER A 94 10.49 -24.15 -17.00
CA SER A 94 11.62 -23.30 -17.31
C SER A 94 11.78 -22.21 -16.25
N TRP A 95 12.99 -21.66 -16.12
CA TRP A 95 13.27 -20.54 -15.22
C TRP A 95 12.32 -19.35 -15.44
N ILE A 96 11.84 -19.17 -16.69
CA ILE A 96 10.86 -18.13 -17.03
C ILE A 96 9.50 -18.32 -16.34
N ASP A 97 9.13 -19.56 -16.01
CA ASP A 97 7.83 -19.87 -15.44
C ASP A 97 7.68 -19.41 -14.00
N VAL A 98 8.81 -19.22 -13.30
CA VAL A 98 8.89 -18.82 -11.89
C VAL A 98 9.30 -17.35 -11.70
N GLN A 99 9.72 -16.65 -12.76
CA GLN A 99 10.13 -15.23 -12.70
C GLN A 99 9.07 -14.28 -12.13
N PHE A 100 7.79 -14.66 -12.21
CA PHE A 100 6.69 -13.85 -11.67
C PHE A 100 6.82 -13.60 -10.16
N LEU A 101 7.44 -14.52 -9.40
CA LEU A 101 7.67 -14.35 -7.97
C LEU A 101 8.67 -13.23 -7.68
N ASN A 102 9.76 -13.19 -8.46
CA ASN A 102 10.73 -12.11 -8.38
C ASN A 102 10.11 -10.77 -8.79
N ALA A 103 9.40 -10.73 -9.93
CA ALA A 103 8.73 -9.53 -10.39
C ALA A 103 7.73 -8.96 -9.35
N ALA A 104 6.91 -9.82 -8.73
CA ALA A 104 6.00 -9.42 -7.67
C ALA A 104 6.75 -8.86 -6.46
N THR A 105 7.86 -9.50 -6.06
CA THR A 105 8.68 -9.05 -4.93
C THR A 105 9.32 -7.68 -5.18
N GLU A 106 9.91 -7.47 -6.36
CA GLU A 106 10.46 -6.17 -6.74
C GLU A 106 9.40 -5.08 -6.76
N GLN A 107 8.22 -5.38 -7.33
CA GLN A 107 7.12 -4.44 -7.39
C GLN A 107 6.67 -4.02 -5.98
N LEU A 108 6.58 -4.98 -5.05
CA LEU A 108 6.25 -4.69 -3.65
C LEU A 108 7.32 -3.81 -2.99
N ILE A 109 8.60 -4.10 -3.18
CA ILE A 109 9.70 -3.30 -2.61
C ILE A 109 9.59 -1.84 -3.08
N GLU A 110 9.38 -1.63 -4.38
CA GLU A 110 9.26 -0.28 -4.93
C GLU A 110 7.98 0.43 -4.44
N CYS A 111 6.85 -0.27 -4.40
CA CYS A 111 5.61 0.25 -3.82
C CYS A 111 5.81 0.70 -2.37
N ARG A 112 6.46 -0.09 -1.51
CA ARG A 112 6.72 0.28 -0.11
C ARG A 112 7.64 1.50 -0.01
N ARG A 113 8.67 1.57 -0.85
CA ARG A 113 9.56 2.73 -0.91
C ARG A 113 8.79 3.99 -1.26
N VAL A 114 7.97 3.96 -2.31
CA VAL A 114 7.20 5.12 -2.76
C VAL A 114 6.11 5.46 -1.75
N LEU A 115 5.29 4.50 -1.31
CA LEU A 115 4.23 4.71 -0.32
C LEU A 115 4.75 5.38 0.95
N LYS A 116 5.92 4.96 1.46
CA LYS A 116 6.57 5.64 2.58
C LYS A 116 6.68 7.15 2.36
N TYR A 117 7.20 7.58 1.21
CA TYR A 117 7.40 8.99 0.90
C TYR A 117 6.12 9.71 0.47
N THR A 118 5.10 9.00 -0.03
CA THR A 118 3.78 9.60 -0.28
C THR A 118 3.15 10.19 0.97
N TYR A 119 3.35 9.58 2.15
CA TYR A 119 2.86 10.16 3.41
C TYR A 119 3.62 11.42 3.82
N VAL A 120 4.90 11.54 3.48
CA VAL A 120 5.65 12.80 3.66
C VAL A 120 5.10 13.88 2.73
N PHE A 121 4.92 13.55 1.46
CA PHE A 121 4.35 14.47 0.47
C PHE A 121 2.93 14.93 0.86
N GLY A 122 2.05 13.99 1.19
CA GLY A 122 0.66 14.27 1.59
C GLY A 122 0.54 15.10 2.88
N TYR A 123 1.52 15.01 3.80
CA TYR A 123 1.58 15.86 4.99
C TYR A 123 1.78 17.34 4.62
N TYR A 124 2.58 17.65 3.60
CA TYR A 124 2.82 19.03 3.18
C TYR A 124 1.87 19.51 2.07
N LEU A 125 1.14 18.60 1.42
CA LEU A 125 0.18 18.96 0.38
C LEU A 125 -1.03 19.72 0.97
N PRO A 126 -1.34 20.94 0.49
CA PRO A 126 -2.49 21.72 0.92
C PRO A 126 -3.82 20.99 0.64
N ALA A 127 -4.85 21.28 1.44
CA ALA A 127 -6.19 20.78 1.16
C ALA A 127 -6.72 21.33 -0.17
N GLY A 128 -7.38 20.48 -0.97
CA GLY A 128 -7.91 20.87 -2.26
C GLY A 128 -8.13 19.69 -3.19
N LYS A 129 -8.55 19.98 -4.43
CA LYS A 129 -8.81 18.96 -5.47
C LYS A 129 -7.58 18.12 -5.77
N GLU A 130 -6.42 18.75 -5.77
CA GLU A 130 -5.13 18.10 -5.97
C GLU A 130 -4.86 17.02 -4.90
N LYS A 131 -5.03 17.39 -3.63
CA LYS A 131 -4.89 16.45 -2.51
C LYS A 131 -5.92 15.33 -2.55
N ASN A 132 -7.16 15.61 -2.92
CA ASN A 132 -8.18 14.58 -3.04
C ASN A 132 -7.81 13.53 -4.11
N LEU A 133 -7.30 13.98 -5.26
CA LEU A 133 -6.83 13.08 -6.33
C LEU A 133 -5.58 12.31 -5.89
N PHE A 134 -4.62 12.99 -5.25
CA PHE A 134 -3.43 12.36 -4.69
C PHE A 134 -3.79 11.24 -3.70
N GLU A 135 -4.64 11.51 -2.71
CA GLU A 135 -5.06 10.54 -1.70
C GLU A 135 -5.82 9.36 -2.33
N TYR A 136 -6.61 9.59 -3.37
CA TYR A 136 -7.26 8.53 -4.15
C TYR A 136 -6.24 7.63 -4.88
N LEU A 137 -5.23 8.20 -5.53
CA LEU A 137 -4.18 7.44 -6.20
C LEU A 137 -3.33 6.66 -5.18
N GLN A 138 -2.99 7.29 -4.05
CA GLN A 138 -2.25 6.69 -2.95
C GLN A 138 -2.99 5.47 -2.38
N GLU A 139 -4.30 5.61 -2.14
CA GLU A 139 -5.14 4.51 -1.65
C GLU A 139 -5.16 3.32 -2.60
N ASN A 140 -5.36 3.56 -3.91
CA ASN A 140 -5.39 2.50 -4.90
C ASN A 140 -4.07 1.72 -4.95
N LEU A 141 -2.94 2.43 -4.90
CA LEU A 141 -1.62 1.82 -4.83
C LEU A 141 -1.48 0.97 -3.56
N GLU A 142 -1.85 1.52 -2.40
CA GLU A 142 -1.70 0.84 -1.12
C GLU A 142 -2.55 -0.44 -1.06
N LYS A 143 -3.84 -0.35 -1.41
CA LYS A 143 -4.75 -1.50 -1.43
C LYS A 143 -4.25 -2.64 -2.32
N ASN A 144 -3.73 -2.31 -3.51
CA ASN A 144 -3.20 -3.32 -4.42
C ASN A 144 -1.87 -3.90 -3.93
N ALA A 145 -0.99 -3.09 -3.34
CA ALA A 145 0.24 -3.57 -2.72
C ALA A 145 -0.02 -4.51 -1.53
N GLU A 146 -1.03 -4.23 -0.68
CA GLU A 146 -1.45 -5.14 0.39
C GLU A 146 -1.98 -6.46 -0.16
N HIS A 147 -2.83 -6.40 -1.18
CA HIS A 147 -3.39 -7.61 -1.77
C HIS A 147 -2.30 -8.47 -2.43
N LEU A 148 -1.39 -7.85 -3.18
CA LEU A 148 -0.25 -8.53 -3.79
C LEU A 148 0.70 -9.11 -2.73
N THR A 149 0.88 -8.45 -1.58
CA THR A 149 1.62 -9.01 -0.43
C THR A 149 0.96 -10.32 0.02
N GLY A 150 -0.36 -10.31 0.25
CA GLY A 150 -1.10 -11.51 0.66
C GLY A 150 -1.01 -12.66 -0.33
N LEU A 151 -1.09 -12.38 -1.64
CA LEU A 151 -0.90 -13.39 -2.69
C LEU A 151 0.54 -13.95 -2.70
N SER A 152 1.53 -13.09 -2.50
CA SER A 152 2.96 -13.46 -2.55
C SER A 152 3.39 -14.29 -1.33
N GLU A 153 2.69 -14.15 -0.20
CA GLU A 153 2.94 -14.92 1.03
C GLU A 153 2.25 -16.29 1.04
N MET A 154 1.39 -16.60 0.06
CA MET A 154 0.70 -17.90 0.01
C MET A 154 1.69 -19.06 -0.16
N PRO A 155 1.41 -20.23 0.44
CA PRO A 155 2.16 -21.46 0.17
C PRO A 155 2.24 -21.77 -1.34
N LEU A 156 3.37 -22.34 -1.79
CA LEU A 156 3.62 -22.63 -3.21
C LEU A 156 2.51 -23.45 -3.87
N ASP A 157 1.94 -24.43 -3.14
CA ASP A 157 0.85 -25.30 -3.58
C ASP A 157 -0.51 -24.59 -3.71
N LYS A 158 -0.65 -23.40 -3.13
CA LYS A 158 -1.89 -22.61 -3.13
C LYS A 158 -1.80 -21.36 -3.99
N MET A 159 -0.64 -21.07 -4.58
CA MET A 159 -0.45 -19.87 -5.37
C MET A 159 -1.16 -19.94 -6.71
N ASN A 160 -1.79 -18.84 -7.08
CA ASN A 160 -2.34 -18.63 -8.41
C ASN A 160 -1.41 -17.74 -9.24
N ARG A 161 -0.62 -18.36 -10.13
CA ARG A 161 0.35 -17.66 -10.99
C ARG A 161 -0.29 -16.51 -11.77
N SER A 162 -1.43 -16.76 -12.42
CA SER A 162 -2.09 -15.76 -13.27
C SER A 162 -2.57 -14.55 -12.46
N GLU A 163 -3.04 -14.79 -11.24
CA GLU A 163 -3.48 -13.74 -10.33
C GLU A 163 -2.32 -12.87 -9.84
N ILE A 164 -1.20 -13.49 -9.44
CA ILE A 164 0.00 -12.76 -9.02
C ILE A 164 0.55 -11.91 -10.17
N ILE A 165 0.64 -12.45 -11.38
CA ILE A 165 1.10 -11.70 -12.57
C ILE A 165 0.17 -10.51 -12.82
N ASN A 166 -1.15 -10.73 -12.79
CA ASN A 166 -2.11 -9.66 -13.06
C ASN A 166 -2.03 -8.55 -12.00
N TYR A 167 -2.02 -8.90 -10.71
CA TYR A 167 -1.93 -7.91 -9.64
C TYR A 167 -0.58 -7.20 -9.60
N THR A 168 0.52 -7.87 -9.99
CA THR A 168 1.82 -7.20 -10.16
C THR A 168 1.71 -6.07 -11.17
N ARG A 169 1.18 -6.34 -12.37
CA ARG A 169 1.00 -5.34 -13.44
C ARG A 169 0.01 -4.22 -13.08
N VAL A 170 -1.08 -4.58 -12.42
CA VAL A 170 -2.08 -3.59 -11.97
C VAL A 170 -1.46 -2.66 -10.91
N THR A 171 -0.72 -3.22 -9.97
CA THR A 171 0.00 -2.47 -8.93
C THR A 171 1.05 -1.53 -9.54
N GLU A 172 1.83 -2.01 -10.51
CA GLU A 172 2.77 -1.21 -11.29
C GLU A 172 2.08 -0.02 -11.97
N THR A 173 0.90 -0.26 -12.57
CA THR A 173 0.12 0.79 -13.23
C THR A 173 -0.33 1.86 -12.23
N PHE A 174 -0.82 1.47 -11.04
CA PHE A 174 -1.18 2.44 -10.00
C PHE A 174 0.03 3.23 -9.50
N LEU A 175 1.18 2.57 -9.34
CA LEU A 175 2.43 3.22 -8.95
C LEU A 175 2.82 4.30 -9.97
N ARG A 176 2.84 3.95 -11.25
CA ARG A 176 3.17 4.88 -12.34
C ARG A 176 2.19 6.05 -12.38
N ASN A 177 0.88 5.78 -12.32
CA ASN A 177 -0.13 6.83 -12.38
C ASN A 177 0.00 7.82 -11.22
N LEU A 178 0.33 7.34 -10.01
CA LEU A 178 0.63 8.21 -8.87
C LEU A 178 1.86 9.08 -9.14
N LEU A 179 2.98 8.49 -9.57
CA LEU A 179 4.22 9.21 -9.81
C LEU A 179 4.08 10.26 -10.90
N THR A 180 3.53 9.87 -12.07
CA THR A 180 3.24 10.79 -13.17
C THR A 180 2.28 11.89 -12.73
N GLY A 181 1.24 11.53 -11.96
CA GLY A 181 0.32 12.50 -11.39
C GLY A 181 1.07 13.56 -10.56
N VAL A 182 1.93 13.15 -9.64
CA VAL A 182 2.71 14.07 -8.80
C VAL A 182 3.68 14.92 -9.64
N GLU A 183 4.34 14.34 -10.64
CA GLU A 183 5.28 15.05 -11.53
C GLU A 183 4.58 16.12 -12.39
N ASP A 184 3.39 15.81 -12.93
CA ASP A 184 2.62 16.71 -13.80
C ASP A 184 1.73 17.70 -13.02
N GLY A 185 1.83 17.73 -11.68
CA GLY A 185 1.05 18.60 -10.82
C GLY A 185 -0.41 18.22 -10.69
N LEU A 186 -0.75 16.93 -10.90
CA LEU A 186 -2.01 16.20 -10.67
C LEU A 186 -3.25 16.81 -11.38
N THR A 187 -3.62 18.03 -11.01
CA THR A 187 -4.71 18.82 -11.60
C THR A 187 -4.22 19.98 -12.48
N SER A 188 -2.91 20.24 -12.50
CA SER A 188 -2.30 21.43 -13.12
C SER A 188 -2.09 21.32 -14.63
N ASN A 189 -1.98 20.10 -15.17
CA ASN A 189 -1.70 19.83 -16.59
C ASN A 189 -2.80 19.05 -17.32
N ALA A 190 -4.04 19.03 -16.82
CA ALA A 190 -5.14 18.49 -17.62
C ALA A 190 -5.35 19.43 -18.83
N PRO A 191 -5.19 18.97 -20.09
CA PRO A 191 -5.68 19.74 -21.21
C PRO A 191 -7.19 19.86 -20.99
N MET A 192 -7.69 21.10 -20.89
CA MET A 192 -9.11 21.34 -20.99
C MET A 192 -9.55 20.82 -22.36
N VAL A 193 -10.21 19.66 -22.36
CA VAL A 193 -10.98 19.14 -23.49
C VAL A 193 -12.43 19.45 -23.23
#